data_AF-A0A966VNW1-F1
#
_entry.id   AF-A0A966VNW1-F1
#
_cell.length_a   1.000
_cell.length_b   1.000
_cell.length_c   1.000
_cell.angle_alpha   90.00
_cell.angle_beta   90.00
_cell.angle_gamma   90.00
#
_symmetry.space_group_name_H-M   'P 1'
#
loop_
_entity.id
_entity.type
_entity.pdbx_description
1 polymer ?
#
loop_
_entity_poly.entity_id
_entity_poly.type
_entity_poly.pdbx_seq_one_letter_code
_entity_poly.pdbx_strand_id
1 'polypeptide(L)'
;NDVVFDAYRNELLAAEERGAGAAVSVFAYRVAMLVSGGLALMLADWWFGWQGLFRVMALIFTLIAIAVLWVPVVASSPAKTSAWVEWRGFLVMLAVGGFVYGLGAQFVPQASQAFSPRANQFLKLGFDSVLMLAAFAAALWAARSVRFPSLMEPWDAFFAQPRAVALLALVVFYKLGDAFAGALSTAFLLRGLGFSAAEVGAVNKALGLAATIVGALLGGWYLARRQLAQSLWPALWWFGIAQALSNLAYWTLAVSEKSYGLMASAIAIENLCGGMGTAAFVALLMTLTDRRFSAAQFALLSALAAVGRVYVGPSAGLLAEQFGWPSFFASTLLAAMPGLALLYLLRQRIETLAARAACHNEVQQQT
;
A
#
# COMPACT_ATOMS: atom_id res chain seq x y z
N ASN A 1 4.25 -8.89 9.63
CA ASN A 1 3.51 -8.78 10.89
C ASN A 1 2.06 -8.43 10.60
N ASP A 2 1.79 -7.30 9.93
CA ASP A 2 0.42 -6.87 9.55
C ASP A 2 -0.36 -7.90 8.73
N VAL A 3 0.29 -8.57 7.77
CA VAL A 3 -0.36 -9.63 6.97
C VAL A 3 -0.88 -10.79 7.81
N VAL A 4 -0.14 -11.20 8.85
CA VAL A 4 -0.55 -12.30 9.73
C VAL A 4 -1.72 -11.86 10.59
N PHE A 5 -1.69 -10.62 11.08
CA PHE A 5 -2.80 -10.02 11.80
C PHE A 5 -4.05 -9.86 10.91
N ASP A 6 -3.90 -9.40 9.66
CA ASP A 6 -5.00 -9.27 8.70
C ASP A 6 -5.60 -10.64 8.33
N ALA A 7 -4.76 -11.66 8.17
CA ALA A 7 -5.19 -13.04 7.95
C ALA A 7 -5.96 -13.57 9.16
N TYR A 8 -5.38 -13.45 10.36
CA TYR A 8 -6.02 -13.84 11.61
C TYR A 8 -7.37 -13.13 11.80
N ARG A 9 -7.45 -11.82 11.57
CA ARG A 9 -8.70 -11.05 11.63
C ARG A 9 -9.74 -11.56 10.64
N ASN A 10 -9.33 -11.90 9.43
CA ASN A 10 -10.24 -12.42 8.40
C ASN A 10 -10.82 -13.79 8.76
N GLU A 11 -10.02 -14.61 9.44
CA GLU A 11 -10.45 -15.93 9.90
C GLU A 11 -11.30 -15.85 11.18
N LEU A 12 -11.04 -14.86 12.04
CA LEU A 12 -11.80 -14.65 13.29
C LEU A 12 -13.16 -13.98 13.06
N LEU A 13 -13.25 -12.98 12.17
CA LEU A 13 -14.44 -12.15 12.02
C LEU A 13 -15.44 -12.73 11.01
N ALA A 14 -16.72 -12.71 11.40
CA ALA A 14 -17.83 -12.99 10.51
C ALA A 14 -17.90 -11.95 9.38
N ALA A 15 -18.46 -12.32 8.23
CA ALA A 15 -18.44 -11.49 7.02
C ALA A 15 -19.03 -10.09 7.19
N GLU A 16 -20.08 -9.99 8.01
CA GLU A 16 -20.76 -8.74 8.37
C GLU A 16 -19.87 -7.84 9.26
N GLU A 17 -19.00 -8.45 10.06
CA GLU A 17 -18.12 -7.75 11.00
C GLU A 17 -16.79 -7.35 10.38
N ARG A 18 -16.38 -7.95 9.26
CA ARG A 18 -15.07 -7.67 8.62
C ARG A 18 -14.90 -6.20 8.24
N GLY A 19 -15.97 -5.54 7.80
CA GLY A 19 -15.95 -4.11 7.49
C GLY A 19 -15.63 -3.27 8.74
N ALA A 20 -16.29 -3.57 9.86
CA ALA A 20 -16.05 -2.92 11.14
C ALA A 20 -14.66 -3.26 11.70
N GLY A 21 -14.22 -4.52 11.61
CA GLY A 21 -12.90 -4.95 12.05
C GLY A 21 -11.76 -4.31 11.28
N ALA A 22 -11.88 -4.16 9.96
CA ALA A 22 -10.92 -3.44 9.13
C ALA A 22 -10.87 -1.95 9.52
N ALA A 23 -12.03 -1.34 9.79
CA ALA A 23 -12.10 0.05 10.24
C ALA A 23 -11.41 0.24 11.60
N VAL A 24 -11.67 -0.64 12.58
CA VAL A 24 -11.05 -0.60 13.91
C VAL A 24 -9.54 -0.80 13.85
N SER A 25 -9.05 -1.76 13.06
CA SER A 25 -7.60 -1.98 12.94
C SER A 25 -6.88 -0.82 12.27
N VAL A 26 -7.48 -0.22 11.23
CA VAL A 26 -6.91 0.97 10.58
C VAL A 26 -6.91 2.14 11.57
N PHE A 27 -8.00 2.33 12.33
CA PHE A 27 -8.07 3.33 13.38
C PHE A 27 -6.96 3.12 14.42
N ALA A 28 -6.83 1.92 14.99
CA ALA A 28 -5.82 1.59 15.97
C ALA A 28 -4.40 1.81 15.44
N TYR A 29 -4.13 1.40 14.20
CA TYR A 29 -2.84 1.62 13.52
C TYR A 29 -2.52 3.12 13.38
N ARG A 30 -3.50 3.94 12.98
CA ARG A 30 -3.32 5.38 12.83
C ARG A 30 -3.12 6.09 14.17
N VAL A 31 -3.82 5.67 15.22
CA VAL A 31 -3.58 6.14 16.60
C VAL A 31 -2.17 5.76 17.05
N ALA A 32 -1.73 4.52 16.81
CA ALA A 32 -0.38 4.08 17.14
C ALA A 32 0.69 4.88 16.39
N MET A 33 0.47 5.25 15.13
CA MET A 33 1.37 6.16 14.39
C MET A 33 1.44 7.56 15.01
N LEU A 34 0.32 8.12 15.47
CA LEU A 34 0.29 9.42 16.15
C LEU A 34 1.09 9.38 17.46
N VAL A 35 0.88 8.33 18.26
CA VAL A 35 1.56 8.12 19.55
C VAL A 35 3.05 7.85 19.36
N SER A 36 3.43 6.97 18.43
CA SER A 36 4.84 6.64 18.17
C SER A 36 5.62 7.76 17.45
N GLY A 37 4.92 8.70 16.82
CA GLY A 37 5.53 9.82 16.10
C GLY A 37 5.62 11.10 16.93
N GLY A 38 4.50 11.80 17.11
CA GLY A 38 4.48 13.13 17.75
C GLY A 38 4.58 13.05 19.27
N LEU A 39 3.77 12.18 19.88
CA LEU A 39 3.74 12.03 21.34
C LEU A 39 5.05 11.45 21.86
N ALA A 40 5.65 10.49 21.15
CA ALA A 40 6.93 9.89 21.50
C ALA A 40 8.05 10.95 21.58
N LEU A 41 8.12 11.87 20.63
CA LEU A 41 9.10 12.98 20.65
C LEU A 41 8.87 13.89 21.86
N MET A 42 7.61 14.29 22.11
CA MET A 42 7.27 15.12 23.27
C MET A 42 7.60 14.42 24.59
N LEU A 43 7.33 13.12 24.70
CA LEU A 43 7.63 12.32 25.89
C LEU A 43 9.14 12.13 26.09
N ALA A 44 9.91 11.96 25.01
CA ALA A 44 11.36 11.90 25.07
C ALA A 44 11.94 13.25 25.53
N ASP A 45 11.47 14.36 24.97
CA ASP A 45 12.01 15.69 25.26
C ASP A 45 11.59 16.20 26.65
N TRP A 46 10.37 15.93 27.10
CA TRP A 46 9.81 16.53 28.31
C TRP A 46 9.98 15.68 29.58
N TRP A 47 9.97 14.34 29.47
CA TRP A 47 9.89 13.47 30.66
C TRP A 47 10.94 12.36 30.75
N PHE A 48 11.13 11.59 29.67
CA PHE A 48 11.78 10.28 29.78
C PHE A 48 13.19 10.23 29.17
N GLY A 49 13.56 11.19 28.33
CA GLY A 49 14.70 11.05 27.43
C GLY A 49 14.50 9.90 26.45
N TRP A 50 15.41 9.78 25.47
CA TRP A 50 15.35 8.71 24.47
C TRP A 50 15.43 7.30 25.08
N GLN A 51 16.30 7.12 26.09
CA GLN A 51 16.44 5.82 26.75
C GLN A 51 15.19 5.41 27.53
N GLY A 52 14.57 6.34 28.27
CA GLY A 52 13.34 6.06 29.01
C GLY A 52 12.17 5.76 28.08
N LEU A 53 12.04 6.51 26.97
CA LEU A 53 11.04 6.24 25.95
C LEU A 53 11.17 4.83 25.36
N PHE A 54 12.38 4.40 24.99
CA PHE A 54 12.59 3.05 24.45
C PHE A 54 12.26 1.96 25.47
N ARG A 55 12.54 2.17 26.76
CA ARG A 55 12.12 1.23 27.83
C ARG A 55 10.61 1.13 27.95
N VAL A 56 9.89 2.26 27.88
CA VAL A 56 8.42 2.28 27.87
C VAL A 56 7.87 1.56 26.65
N MET A 57 8.43 1.81 25.46
CA MET A 57 8.02 1.10 24.23
C MET A 57 8.27 -0.41 24.33
N ALA A 58 9.42 -0.82 24.87
CA ALA A 58 9.73 -2.23 25.10
C ALA A 58 8.72 -2.87 26.07
N LEU A 59 8.38 -2.20 27.18
CA LEU A 59 7.39 -2.67 28.13
C LEU A 59 6.01 -2.85 27.48
N ILE A 60 5.54 -1.85 26.72
CA ILE A 60 4.27 -1.93 25.99
C ILE A 60 4.28 -3.13 25.03
N PHE A 61 5.38 -3.32 24.29
CA PHE A 61 5.51 -4.44 23.36
C PHE A 61 5.46 -5.80 24.08
N THR A 62 6.12 -5.93 25.22
CA THR A 62 6.06 -7.14 26.05
C THR A 62 4.66 -7.40 26.57
N LEU A 63 3.95 -6.38 27.04
CA LEU A 63 2.56 -6.53 27.52
C LEU A 63 1.63 -6.98 26.39
N ILE A 64 1.79 -6.41 25.18
CA ILE A 64 1.02 -6.85 23.99
C ILE A 64 1.36 -8.30 23.63
N ALA A 65 2.64 -8.69 23.65
CA ALA A 65 3.05 -10.06 23.38
C ALA A 65 2.46 -11.06 24.38
N ILE A 66 2.36 -10.69 25.66
CA ILE A 66 1.69 -11.50 26.68
C ILE A 66 0.19 -11.57 26.40
N ALA A 67 -0.47 -10.46 26.04
CA ALA A 67 -1.90 -10.45 25.72
C ALA A 67 -2.25 -11.35 24.53
N VAL A 68 -1.36 -11.44 23.53
CA VAL A 68 -1.53 -12.35 22.37
C VAL A 68 -1.61 -13.82 22.78
N LEU A 69 -1.02 -14.22 23.91
CA LEU A 69 -1.11 -15.61 24.39
C LEU A 69 -2.54 -16.01 24.82
N TRP A 70 -3.43 -15.04 25.04
CA TRP A 70 -4.82 -15.25 25.44
C TRP A 70 -5.80 -15.13 24.26
N VAL A 71 -5.29 -14.81 23.08
CA VAL A 71 -6.09 -14.67 21.86
C VAL A 71 -6.56 -16.07 21.40
N PRO A 72 -7.83 -16.24 21.02
CA PRO A 72 -8.37 -17.55 20.66
C PRO A 72 -7.62 -18.13 19.46
N VAL A 73 -7.21 -19.40 19.58
CA VAL A 73 -6.60 -20.15 18.50
C VAL A 73 -7.66 -20.43 17.45
N VAL A 74 -7.48 -19.87 16.26
CA VAL A 74 -8.35 -20.18 15.12
C VAL A 74 -7.86 -21.51 14.53
N ALA A 75 -8.79 -22.43 14.27
CA ALA A 75 -8.47 -23.75 13.75
C ALA A 75 -7.74 -23.63 12.40
N SER A 76 -6.41 -23.83 12.42
CA SER A 76 -5.62 -23.85 11.19
C SER A 76 -5.95 -25.11 10.39
N SER A 77 -6.23 -24.95 9.09
CA SER A 77 -6.20 -26.12 8.20
C SER A 77 -4.83 -26.79 8.29
N PRO A 78 -4.76 -28.14 8.36
CA PRO A 78 -3.48 -28.83 8.48
C PRO A 78 -2.55 -28.42 7.34
N ALA A 79 -1.28 -28.18 7.69
CA ALA A 79 -0.26 -27.77 6.72
C ALA A 79 -0.18 -28.83 5.60
N LYS A 80 -0.48 -28.42 4.37
CA LYS A 80 -0.53 -29.31 3.21
C LYS A 80 0.86 -29.81 2.79
N THR A 81 1.91 -29.14 3.23
CA THR A 81 3.29 -29.32 2.77
C THR A 81 4.26 -29.46 3.96
N SER A 82 5.29 -30.29 3.77
CA SER A 82 6.32 -30.47 4.79
C SER A 82 7.14 -29.19 4.97
N ALA A 83 7.41 -28.81 6.22
CA ALA A 83 8.18 -27.61 6.55
C ALA A 83 9.55 -27.53 5.84
N TRP A 84 10.22 -28.67 5.64
CA TRP A 84 11.52 -28.71 4.95
C TRP A 84 11.45 -28.28 3.48
N VAL A 85 10.38 -28.65 2.76
CA VAL A 85 10.17 -28.24 1.37
C VAL A 85 9.95 -26.73 1.28
N GLU A 86 9.22 -26.15 2.23
CA GLU A 86 9.00 -24.70 2.32
C GLU A 86 10.31 -23.95 2.57
N TRP A 87 11.09 -24.39 3.57
CA TRP A 87 12.39 -23.81 3.89
C TRP A 87 13.36 -23.88 2.71
N ARG A 88 13.45 -25.03 2.05
CA ARG A 88 14.32 -25.20 0.88
C ARG A 88 13.88 -24.29 -0.27
N GLY A 89 12.57 -24.19 -0.53
CA GLY A 89 12.03 -23.31 -1.57
C GLY A 89 12.38 -21.84 -1.31
N PHE A 90 12.18 -21.39 -0.08
CA PHE A 90 12.51 -20.03 0.35
C PHE A 90 14.01 -19.72 0.24
N LEU A 91 14.88 -20.61 0.74
CA LEU A 91 16.33 -20.42 0.70
C LEU A 91 16.87 -20.38 -0.74
N VAL A 92 16.39 -21.26 -1.62
CA VAL A 92 16.80 -21.26 -3.03
C VAL A 92 16.36 -19.99 -3.74
N MET A 93 15.12 -19.53 -3.51
CA MET A 93 14.60 -18.28 -4.05
C MET A 93 15.47 -17.08 -3.64
N LEU A 94 15.82 -16.97 -2.34
CA LEU A 94 16.67 -15.89 -1.85
C LEU A 94 18.10 -15.99 -2.36
N ALA A 95 18.68 -17.19 -2.41
CA ALA A 95 20.04 -17.40 -2.89
C ALA A 95 20.18 -16.99 -4.35
N VAL A 96 19.26 -17.42 -5.22
CA VAL A 96 19.31 -17.07 -6.65
C VAL A 96 19.03 -15.59 -6.88
N GLY A 97 18.00 -15.02 -6.25
CA GLY A 97 17.70 -13.60 -6.38
C GLY A 97 18.83 -12.72 -5.87
N GLY A 98 19.37 -13.04 -4.69
CA GLY A 98 20.50 -12.34 -4.09
C GLY A 98 21.80 -12.48 -4.90
N PHE A 99 22.04 -13.64 -5.50
CA PHE A 99 23.18 -13.86 -6.39
C PHE A 99 23.08 -13.02 -7.67
N VAL A 100 21.93 -13.02 -8.34
CA VAL A 100 21.71 -12.20 -9.56
C VAL A 100 21.83 -10.72 -9.25
N TYR A 101 21.24 -10.26 -8.14
CA TYR A 101 21.40 -8.88 -7.69
C TYR A 101 22.87 -8.54 -7.37
N GLY A 102 23.53 -9.39 -6.57
CA GLY A 102 24.91 -9.18 -6.15
C GLY A 102 25.89 -9.13 -7.31
N LEU A 103 25.73 -10.02 -8.31
CA LEU A 103 26.51 -9.97 -9.53
C LEU A 103 26.23 -8.71 -10.35
N GLY A 104 24.97 -8.41 -10.63
CA GLY A 104 24.63 -7.25 -11.46
C GLY A 104 25.02 -5.92 -10.81
N ALA A 105 24.95 -5.81 -9.48
CA ALA A 105 25.29 -4.61 -8.73
C ALA A 105 26.77 -4.22 -8.87
N GLN A 106 27.66 -5.17 -9.18
CA GLN A 106 29.07 -4.88 -9.46
C GLN A 106 29.28 -4.12 -10.78
N PHE A 107 28.36 -4.30 -11.74
CA PHE A 107 28.45 -3.68 -13.07
C PHE A 107 27.71 -2.34 -13.16
N VAL A 108 26.74 -2.06 -12.27
CA VAL A 108 25.97 -0.80 -12.32
C VAL A 108 26.86 0.45 -12.22
N PRO A 109 27.83 0.56 -11.29
CA PRO A 109 28.69 1.75 -11.20
C PRO A 109 29.57 1.93 -12.43
N GLN A 110 30.06 0.83 -13.01
CA GLN A 110 30.90 0.86 -14.20
C GLN A 110 30.10 1.29 -15.44
N ALA A 111 28.87 0.80 -15.57
CA ALA A 111 27.95 1.16 -16.64
C ALA A 111 27.47 2.62 -16.55
N SER A 112 27.28 3.15 -15.34
CA SER A 112 26.76 4.51 -15.14
C SER A 112 27.85 5.60 -15.25
N GLN A 113 29.11 5.28 -14.97
CA GLN A 113 30.25 6.20 -15.06
C GLN A 113 30.60 6.66 -16.49
N ALA A 114 30.12 5.95 -17.52
CA ALA A 114 30.31 6.34 -18.93
C ALA A 114 29.53 7.60 -19.34
N PHE A 115 28.70 8.15 -18.45
CA PHE A 115 27.78 9.24 -18.76
C PHE A 115 27.99 10.48 -17.89
N SER A 116 27.51 11.64 -18.38
CA SER A 116 27.63 12.93 -17.69
C SER A 116 27.02 12.90 -16.27
N PRO A 117 27.48 13.73 -15.31
CA PRO A 117 27.05 13.65 -13.90
C PRO A 117 25.52 13.69 -13.69
N ARG A 118 24.80 14.49 -14.49
CA ARG A 118 23.32 14.57 -14.46
C ARG A 118 22.67 13.32 -15.06
N ALA A 119 23.18 12.81 -16.18
CA ALA A 119 22.68 11.58 -16.80
C ALA A 119 23.00 10.34 -15.95
N ASN A 120 24.14 10.35 -15.24
CA ASN A 120 24.64 9.26 -14.41
C ASN A 120 23.65 8.91 -13.28
N GLN A 121 23.02 9.89 -12.62
CA GLN A 121 22.05 9.61 -11.56
C GLN A 121 20.80 8.89 -12.09
N PHE A 122 20.29 9.27 -13.26
CA PHE A 122 19.08 8.67 -13.84
C PHE A 122 19.36 7.33 -14.51
N LEU A 123 20.47 7.21 -15.24
CA LEU A 123 20.92 5.95 -15.83
C LEU A 123 21.21 4.92 -14.74
N LYS A 124 21.89 5.32 -13.67
CA LYS A 124 22.10 4.45 -12.50
C LYS A 124 20.77 3.94 -11.95
N LEU A 125 19.77 4.82 -11.80
CA LEU A 125 18.44 4.44 -11.33
C LEU A 125 17.73 3.48 -12.29
N GLY A 126 17.88 3.69 -13.59
CA GLY A 126 17.38 2.78 -14.63
C GLY A 126 18.05 1.41 -14.54
N PHE A 127 19.37 1.36 -14.42
CA PHE A 127 20.13 0.12 -14.25
C PHE A 127 19.78 -0.60 -12.95
N ASP A 128 19.69 0.12 -11.83
CA ASP A 128 19.26 -0.43 -10.53
C ASP A 128 17.84 -1.02 -10.64
N SER A 129 16.92 -0.34 -11.34
CA SER A 129 15.55 -0.82 -11.55
C SER A 129 15.52 -2.10 -12.40
N VAL A 130 16.26 -2.13 -13.51
CA VAL A 130 16.37 -3.31 -14.39
C VAL A 130 17.00 -4.48 -13.62
N LEU A 131 18.02 -4.22 -12.82
CA LEU A 131 18.66 -5.23 -11.99
C LEU A 131 17.72 -5.78 -10.92
N MET A 132 16.96 -4.93 -10.23
CA MET A 132 15.95 -5.36 -9.26
C MET A 132 14.87 -6.22 -9.92
N LEU A 133 14.40 -5.84 -11.12
CA LEU A 133 13.44 -6.64 -11.88
C LEU A 133 14.03 -7.98 -12.32
N ALA A 134 15.28 -8.00 -12.78
CA ALA A 134 15.98 -9.22 -13.17
C ALA A 134 16.21 -10.16 -11.98
N ALA A 135 16.64 -9.63 -10.84
CA ALA A 135 16.82 -10.38 -9.60
C ALA A 135 15.48 -10.95 -9.09
N PHE A 136 14.41 -10.16 -9.16
CA PHE A 136 13.06 -10.63 -8.81
C PHE A 136 12.57 -11.73 -9.76
N ALA A 137 12.76 -11.57 -11.07
CA ALA A 137 12.41 -12.59 -12.06
C ALA A 137 13.20 -13.88 -11.84
N ALA A 138 14.50 -13.78 -11.52
CA ALA A 138 15.34 -14.92 -11.21
C ALA A 138 14.92 -15.62 -9.91
N ALA A 139 14.54 -14.87 -8.87
CA ALA A 139 13.98 -15.41 -7.64
C ALA A 139 12.69 -16.19 -7.91
N LEU A 140 11.77 -15.62 -8.70
CA LEU A 140 10.52 -16.31 -9.09
C LEU A 140 10.79 -17.54 -9.95
N TRP A 141 11.75 -17.48 -10.87
CA TRP A 141 12.17 -18.62 -11.68
C TRP A 141 12.74 -19.74 -10.80
N ALA A 142 13.58 -19.40 -9.83
CA ALA A 142 14.16 -20.36 -8.87
C ALA A 142 13.09 -20.98 -7.98
N ALA A 143 12.14 -20.18 -7.49
CA ALA A 143 11.00 -20.66 -6.72
C ALA A 143 10.13 -21.63 -7.55
N ARG A 144 9.95 -21.38 -8.84
CA ARG A 144 9.27 -22.29 -9.77
C ARG A 144 10.05 -23.57 -10.00
N SER A 145 11.36 -23.51 -10.22
CA SER A 145 12.18 -24.69 -10.51
C SER A 145 12.19 -25.69 -9.36
N VAL A 146 12.11 -25.21 -8.12
CA VAL A 146 12.04 -26.08 -6.91
C VAL A 146 10.62 -26.38 -6.45
N ARG A 147 9.59 -25.95 -7.21
CA ARG A 147 8.17 -26.08 -6.88
C ARG A 147 7.85 -25.60 -5.46
N PHE A 148 8.23 -24.37 -5.13
CA PHE A 148 7.96 -23.77 -3.83
C PHE A 148 6.43 -23.62 -3.63
N PRO A 149 5.78 -24.50 -2.85
CA PRO A 149 4.32 -24.66 -2.91
C PRO A 149 3.59 -23.43 -2.36
N SER A 150 4.03 -22.91 -1.22
CA SER A 150 3.41 -21.76 -0.56
C SER A 150 3.48 -20.46 -1.38
N LEU A 151 4.37 -20.36 -2.37
CA LEU A 151 4.43 -19.20 -3.28
C LEU A 151 3.73 -19.48 -4.62
N MET A 152 3.86 -20.69 -5.16
CA MET A 152 3.35 -21.03 -6.49
C MET A 152 1.87 -21.37 -6.51
N GLU A 153 1.36 -22.16 -5.57
CA GLU A 153 -0.07 -22.54 -5.53
C GLU A 153 -1.01 -21.32 -5.45
N PRO A 154 -0.72 -20.30 -4.61
CA PRO A 154 -1.52 -19.09 -4.59
C PRO A 154 -1.44 -18.32 -5.91
N TRP A 155 -0.27 -18.25 -6.54
CA TRP A 155 -0.09 -17.51 -7.78
C TRP A 155 -0.77 -18.19 -8.95
N ASP A 156 -0.62 -19.51 -9.07
CA ASP A 156 -1.26 -20.30 -10.13
C ASP A 156 -2.79 -20.26 -9.99
N ALA A 157 -3.31 -20.33 -8.76
CA ALA A 157 -4.74 -20.12 -8.50
C ALA A 157 -5.22 -18.73 -8.92
N PHE A 158 -4.42 -17.68 -8.68
CA PHE A 158 -4.75 -16.32 -9.11
C PHE A 158 -4.74 -16.20 -10.65
N PHE A 159 -3.77 -16.76 -11.35
CA PHE A 159 -3.69 -16.66 -12.82
C PHE A 159 -4.69 -17.54 -13.56
N ALA A 160 -5.22 -18.58 -12.92
CA ALA A 160 -6.31 -19.39 -13.46
C ALA A 160 -7.61 -18.58 -13.64
N GLN A 161 -7.76 -17.42 -12.99
CA GLN A 161 -8.98 -16.63 -13.07
C GLN A 161 -9.03 -15.75 -14.35
N PRO A 162 -10.21 -15.57 -14.96
CA PRO A 162 -10.34 -14.74 -16.16
C PRO A 162 -9.91 -13.29 -15.91
N ARG A 163 -9.14 -12.72 -16.85
CA ARG A 163 -8.61 -11.35 -16.81
C ARG A 163 -7.66 -11.07 -15.63
N ALA A 164 -6.96 -12.09 -15.10
CA ALA A 164 -5.97 -11.95 -14.03
C ALA A 164 -4.97 -10.79 -14.27
N VAL A 165 -4.39 -10.71 -15.48
CA VAL A 165 -3.44 -9.66 -15.85
C VAL A 165 -4.06 -8.26 -15.78
N ALA A 166 -5.31 -8.09 -16.22
CA ALA A 166 -5.99 -6.80 -16.15
C ALA A 166 -6.34 -6.41 -14.71
N LEU A 167 -6.62 -7.38 -13.83
CA LEU A 167 -6.82 -7.15 -12.40
C LEU A 167 -5.51 -6.74 -11.71
N LEU A 168 -4.37 -7.35 -12.05
CA LEU A 168 -3.06 -6.91 -11.56
C LEU A 168 -2.71 -5.51 -12.07
N ALA A 169 -2.99 -5.23 -13.35
CA ALA A 169 -2.83 -3.89 -13.89
C ALA A 169 -3.70 -2.89 -13.12
N LEU A 170 -4.96 -3.22 -12.84
CA LEU A 170 -5.83 -2.38 -12.00
C LEU A 170 -5.22 -2.15 -10.61
N VAL A 171 -4.70 -3.20 -9.95
CA VAL A 171 -4.05 -3.08 -8.64
C VAL A 171 -2.89 -2.08 -8.66
N VAL A 172 -2.06 -2.10 -9.72
CA VAL A 172 -0.93 -1.18 -9.88
C VAL A 172 -1.39 0.24 -10.24
N PHE A 173 -2.31 0.37 -11.20
CA PHE A 173 -2.71 1.67 -11.76
C PHE A 173 -3.72 2.42 -10.88
N TYR A 174 -4.51 1.74 -10.06
CA TYR A 174 -5.57 2.38 -9.26
C TYR A 174 -5.05 3.48 -8.32
N LYS A 175 -3.87 3.27 -7.72
CA LYS A 175 -3.23 4.26 -6.84
C LYS A 175 -2.11 5.06 -7.50
N LEU A 176 -1.95 4.97 -8.81
CA LEU A 176 -0.80 5.55 -9.48
C LEU A 176 -0.78 7.09 -9.38
N GLY A 177 -1.89 7.76 -9.67
CA GLY A 177 -1.98 9.23 -9.60
C GLY A 177 -1.71 9.78 -8.20
N ASP A 178 -2.30 9.15 -7.19
CA ASP A 178 -2.09 9.45 -5.76
C ASP A 178 -0.62 9.21 -5.34
N ALA A 179 -0.01 8.13 -5.85
CA ALA A 179 1.41 7.85 -5.63
C ALA A 179 2.33 8.92 -6.24
N PHE A 180 2.00 9.44 -7.43
CA PHE A 180 2.75 10.54 -8.04
C PHE A 180 2.68 11.78 -7.18
N ALA A 181 1.47 12.25 -6.82
CA ALA A 181 1.31 13.45 -6.01
C ALA A 181 2.01 13.30 -4.64
N GLY A 182 1.77 12.19 -3.93
CA GLY A 182 2.33 11.94 -2.61
C GLY A 182 3.85 11.77 -2.58
N ALA A 183 4.48 11.35 -3.69
CA ALA A 183 5.93 11.17 -3.75
C ALA A 183 6.69 12.51 -3.62
N LEU A 184 6.10 13.61 -4.08
CA LEU A 184 6.71 14.93 -4.05
C LEU A 184 5.95 15.97 -3.25
N SER A 185 4.77 15.69 -2.71
CA SER A 185 3.95 16.67 -1.97
C SER A 185 4.74 17.36 -0.85
N THR A 186 5.43 16.58 -0.02
CA THR A 186 6.27 17.15 1.05
C THR A 186 7.46 17.95 0.50
N ALA A 187 8.11 17.45 -0.56
CA ALA A 187 9.23 18.15 -1.19
C ALA A 187 8.79 19.47 -1.84
N PHE A 188 7.61 19.50 -2.46
CA PHE A 188 6.96 20.67 -3.02
C PHE A 188 6.64 21.71 -1.95
N LEU A 189 6.03 21.31 -0.83
CA LEU A 189 5.71 22.24 0.25
C LEU A 189 6.96 22.88 0.86
N LEU A 190 8.03 22.09 1.08
CA LEU A 190 9.26 22.57 1.69
C LEU A 190 10.14 23.36 0.72
N ARG A 191 10.39 22.82 -0.48
CA ARG A 191 11.35 23.38 -1.45
C ARG A 191 10.70 24.25 -2.52
N GLY A 192 9.45 23.98 -2.88
CA GLY A 192 8.71 24.75 -3.88
C GLY A 192 8.09 26.02 -3.27
N LEU A 193 7.31 25.87 -2.20
CA LEU A 193 6.60 26.99 -1.55
C LEU A 193 7.34 27.58 -0.34
N GLY A 194 8.39 26.93 0.15
CA GLY A 194 9.20 27.44 1.25
C GLY A 194 8.47 27.42 2.60
N PHE A 195 7.61 26.43 2.85
CA PHE A 195 7.09 26.19 4.21
C PHE A 195 8.18 25.58 5.09
N SER A 196 8.10 25.84 6.40
CA SER A 196 8.99 25.20 7.36
C SER A 196 8.61 23.72 7.56
N ALA A 197 9.61 22.89 7.88
CA ALA A 197 9.38 21.49 8.22
C ALA A 197 8.46 21.33 9.45
N ALA A 198 8.49 22.31 10.37
CA ALA A 198 7.61 22.32 11.54
C ALA A 198 6.14 22.56 11.15
N GLU A 199 5.85 23.52 10.28
CA GLU A 199 4.49 23.79 9.79
C GLU A 199 3.93 22.59 9.02
N VAL A 200 4.67 22.09 8.03
CA VAL A 200 4.25 20.93 7.21
C VAL A 200 4.10 19.69 8.08
N GLY A 201 5.02 19.48 9.03
CA GLY A 201 4.99 18.36 9.95
C GLY A 201 3.80 18.41 10.92
N ALA A 202 3.48 19.59 11.47
CA ALA A 202 2.35 19.77 12.37
C ALA A 202 1.02 19.48 11.67
N VAL A 203 0.83 20.03 10.47
CA VAL A 203 -0.40 19.81 9.69
C VAL A 203 -0.54 18.35 9.26
N ASN A 204 0.52 17.71 8.75
CA ASN A 204 0.46 16.29 8.37
C ASN A 204 0.18 15.38 9.56
N LYS A 205 0.84 15.60 10.70
CA LYS A 205 0.68 14.75 11.89
C LYS A 205 -0.67 14.95 12.58
N ALA A 206 -1.22 16.16 12.61
CA ALA A 206 -2.51 16.40 13.26
C ALA A 206 -3.66 16.25 12.25
N LEU A 207 -3.76 17.19 11.32
CA LEU A 207 -4.87 17.30 10.39
C LEU A 207 -4.86 16.18 9.34
N GLY A 208 -3.68 15.87 8.78
CA GLY A 208 -3.51 14.79 7.80
C GLY A 208 -3.94 13.44 8.38
N LEU A 209 -3.39 13.03 9.53
CA LEU A 209 -3.78 11.77 10.18
C LEU A 209 -5.27 11.72 10.56
N ALA A 210 -5.83 12.81 11.13
CA ALA A 210 -7.25 12.87 11.44
C ALA A 210 -8.11 12.71 10.18
N ALA A 211 -7.76 13.40 9.09
CA ALA A 211 -8.43 13.29 7.80
C ALA A 211 -8.34 11.87 7.23
N THR A 212 -7.17 11.20 7.30
CA THR A 212 -7.05 9.80 6.86
C THR A 212 -7.92 8.86 7.66
N ILE A 213 -8.00 9.05 8.98
CA ILE A 213 -8.88 8.24 9.85
C ILE A 213 -10.32 8.42 9.43
N VAL A 214 -10.80 9.67 9.36
CA VAL A 214 -12.16 9.99 8.95
C VAL A 214 -12.45 9.42 7.56
N GLY A 215 -11.53 9.55 6.62
CA GLY A 215 -11.66 9.01 5.26
C GLY A 215 -11.76 7.49 5.24
N ALA A 216 -10.90 6.80 5.98
CA ALA A 216 -10.95 5.34 6.07
C ALA A 216 -12.25 4.85 6.73
N LEU A 217 -12.72 5.53 7.77
CA LEU A 217 -14.00 5.23 8.44
C LEU A 217 -15.19 5.45 7.50
N LEU A 218 -15.22 6.58 6.77
CA LEU A 218 -16.28 6.87 5.79
C LEU A 218 -16.27 5.87 4.63
N GLY A 219 -15.08 5.49 4.15
CA GLY A 219 -14.93 4.48 3.11
C GLY A 219 -15.39 3.10 3.57
N GLY A 220 -14.99 2.68 4.77
CA GLY A 220 -15.43 1.43 5.39
C GLY A 220 -16.93 1.41 5.66
N TRP A 221 -17.49 2.51 6.18
CA TRP A 221 -18.93 2.66 6.40
C TRP A 221 -19.73 2.54 5.09
N TYR A 222 -19.27 3.17 4.01
CA TYR A 222 -19.92 3.05 2.69
C TYR A 222 -19.94 1.60 2.19
N LEU A 223 -18.82 0.89 2.36
CA LEU A 223 -18.69 -0.52 1.99
C LEU A 223 -19.58 -1.43 2.84
N ALA A 224 -19.76 -1.12 4.12
CA ALA A 224 -20.57 -1.89 5.06
C ALA A 224 -22.09 -1.63 4.95
N ARG A 225 -22.50 -0.43 4.52
CA ARG A 225 -23.92 -0.05 4.49
C ARG A 225 -24.73 -0.77 3.40
N ARG A 226 -24.08 -1.32 2.39
CA ARG A 226 -24.71 -2.17 1.34
C ARG A 226 -23.96 -3.49 1.27
N GLN A 227 -24.60 -4.52 0.72
CA GLN A 227 -23.93 -5.78 0.40
C GLN A 227 -22.65 -5.51 -0.41
N LEU A 228 -21.54 -6.16 -0.05
CA LEU A 228 -20.21 -5.97 -0.68
C LEU A 228 -20.28 -6.03 -2.22
N ALA A 229 -21.13 -6.92 -2.75
CA ALA A 229 -21.41 -7.08 -4.18
C ALA A 229 -21.88 -5.79 -4.87
N GLN A 230 -22.64 -4.97 -4.14
CA GLN A 230 -23.24 -3.74 -4.65
C GLN A 230 -22.44 -2.48 -4.31
N SER A 231 -21.64 -2.50 -3.23
CA SER A 231 -20.87 -1.33 -2.78
C SER A 231 -19.45 -1.25 -3.34
N LEU A 232 -18.79 -2.37 -3.67
CA LEU A 232 -17.36 -2.36 -3.99
C LEU A 232 -17.02 -1.54 -5.24
N TRP A 233 -17.70 -1.79 -6.37
CA TRP A 233 -17.41 -1.07 -7.61
C TRP A 233 -17.73 0.43 -7.51
N PRO A 234 -18.91 0.85 -7.01
CA PRO A 234 -19.19 2.27 -6.78
C PRO A 234 -18.21 2.96 -5.82
N ALA A 235 -17.78 2.26 -4.76
CA ALA A 235 -16.79 2.77 -3.83
C ALA A 235 -15.46 3.02 -4.54
N LEU A 236 -14.94 2.03 -5.27
CA LEU A 236 -13.71 2.16 -6.04
C LEU A 236 -13.78 3.31 -7.04
N TRP A 237 -14.92 3.47 -7.71
CA TRP A 237 -15.13 4.50 -8.73
C TRP A 237 -15.13 5.90 -8.12
N TRP A 238 -16.01 6.15 -7.14
CA TRP A 238 -16.12 7.47 -6.54
C TRP A 238 -14.91 7.85 -5.71
N PHE A 239 -14.34 6.91 -4.96
CA PHE A 239 -13.16 7.20 -4.16
C PHE A 239 -11.91 7.36 -5.03
N GLY A 240 -11.81 6.61 -6.13
CA GLY A 240 -10.73 6.79 -7.12
C GLY A 240 -10.80 8.16 -7.82
N ILE A 241 -12.01 8.61 -8.20
CA ILE A 241 -12.20 9.96 -8.73
C ILE A 241 -11.87 11.02 -7.68
N ALA A 242 -12.33 10.84 -6.43
CA ALA A 242 -12.03 11.77 -5.35
C ALA A 242 -10.52 11.88 -5.09
N GLN A 243 -9.78 10.77 -5.14
CA GLN A 243 -8.31 10.75 -5.05
C GLN A 243 -7.64 11.48 -6.23
N ALA A 244 -8.14 11.28 -7.45
CA ALA A 244 -7.60 11.99 -8.61
C ALA A 244 -7.85 13.52 -8.49
N LEU A 245 -9.04 13.91 -8.05
CA LEU A 245 -9.41 15.31 -7.86
C LEU A 245 -8.73 15.95 -6.66
N SER A 246 -8.38 15.19 -5.61
CA SER A 246 -7.64 15.73 -4.46
C SER A 246 -6.26 16.27 -4.86
N ASN A 247 -5.66 15.72 -5.92
CA ASN A 247 -4.39 16.23 -6.45
C ASN A 247 -4.51 17.65 -7.00
N LEU A 248 -5.72 18.09 -7.40
CA LEU A 248 -5.95 19.47 -7.80
C LEU A 248 -5.74 20.45 -6.64
N ALA A 249 -5.88 20.02 -5.39
CA ALA A 249 -5.60 20.88 -4.24
C ALA A 249 -4.10 21.24 -4.13
N TYR A 250 -3.20 20.38 -4.60
CA TYR A 250 -1.78 20.72 -4.73
C TYR A 250 -1.48 21.51 -6.01
N TRP A 251 -2.22 21.27 -7.08
CA TRP A 251 -2.15 22.11 -8.27
C TRP A 251 -2.55 23.56 -7.97
N THR A 252 -3.63 23.79 -7.22
CA THR A 252 -4.04 25.14 -6.80
C THR A 252 -2.97 25.80 -5.96
N LEU A 253 -2.34 25.07 -5.03
CA LEU A 253 -1.18 25.57 -4.28
C LEU A 253 0.01 25.92 -5.19
N ALA A 254 0.24 25.20 -6.28
CA ALA A 254 1.35 25.44 -7.18
C ALA A 254 1.18 26.70 -8.03
N VAL A 255 -0.06 27.17 -8.23
CA VAL A 255 -0.38 28.39 -8.98
C VAL A 255 -0.80 29.56 -8.08
N SER A 256 -0.91 29.34 -6.76
CA SER A 256 -1.30 30.35 -5.78
C SER A 256 -0.09 30.80 -4.96
N GLU A 257 -0.24 31.94 -4.28
CA GLU A 257 0.75 32.39 -3.30
C GLU A 257 0.76 31.51 -2.04
N LYS A 258 1.85 31.61 -1.28
CA LYS A 258 2.05 30.88 -0.03
C LYS A 258 0.91 31.19 0.96
N SER A 259 0.06 30.19 1.20
CA SER A 259 -1.04 30.29 2.16
C SER A 259 -1.10 29.04 3.04
N TYR A 260 -1.05 29.26 4.36
CA TYR A 260 -1.16 28.18 5.33
C TYR A 260 -2.53 27.48 5.26
N GLY A 261 -3.61 28.23 5.01
CA GLY A 261 -4.95 27.69 4.87
C GLY A 261 -5.09 26.76 3.66
N LEU A 262 -4.50 27.14 2.52
CA LEU A 262 -4.48 26.31 1.32
C LEU A 262 -3.61 25.05 1.50
N MET A 263 -2.48 25.17 2.20
CA MET A 263 -1.67 24.01 2.55
C MET A 263 -2.44 23.03 3.44
N ALA A 264 -3.08 23.54 4.49
CA ALA A 264 -3.85 22.72 5.41
C ALA A 264 -5.04 22.03 4.73
N SER A 265 -5.77 22.74 3.88
CA SER A 265 -6.88 22.15 3.13
C SER A 265 -6.40 21.12 2.12
N ALA A 266 -5.31 21.36 1.40
CA ALA A 266 -4.77 20.38 0.44
C ALA A 266 -4.33 19.09 1.13
N ILE A 267 -3.59 19.20 2.24
CA ILE A 267 -3.18 18.04 3.04
C ILE A 267 -4.42 17.31 3.57
N ALA A 268 -5.42 18.02 4.10
CA ALA A 268 -6.63 17.40 4.62
C ALA A 268 -7.42 16.65 3.53
N ILE A 269 -7.61 17.28 2.36
CA ILE A 269 -8.36 16.71 1.23
C ILE A 269 -7.64 15.47 0.69
N GLU A 270 -6.33 15.56 0.43
CA GLU A 270 -5.52 14.42 0.00
C GLU A 270 -5.63 13.26 0.99
N ASN A 271 -5.44 13.51 2.28
CA ASN A 271 -5.44 12.46 3.29
C ASN A 271 -6.84 11.85 3.49
N LEU A 272 -7.90 12.65 3.40
CA LEU A 272 -9.29 12.19 3.46
C LEU A 272 -9.60 11.26 2.28
N CYS A 273 -9.35 11.72 1.05
CA CYS A 273 -9.58 10.95 -0.17
C CYS A 273 -8.70 9.70 -0.22
N GLY A 274 -7.42 9.82 0.17
CA GLY A 274 -6.48 8.71 0.28
C GLY A 274 -6.92 7.67 1.32
N GLY A 275 -7.52 8.10 2.43
CA GLY A 275 -8.14 7.22 3.43
C GLY A 275 -9.29 6.39 2.84
N MET A 276 -10.24 7.05 2.17
CA MET A 276 -11.38 6.42 1.51
C MET A 276 -10.93 5.43 0.42
N GLY A 277 -10.00 5.87 -0.44
CA GLY A 277 -9.41 5.05 -1.49
C GLY A 277 -8.63 3.85 -0.96
N THR A 278 -7.94 3.99 0.17
CA THR A 278 -7.27 2.86 0.84
C THR A 278 -8.27 1.83 1.33
N ALA A 279 -9.39 2.24 1.93
CA ALA A 279 -10.41 1.31 2.40
C ALA A 279 -11.00 0.49 1.23
N ALA A 280 -11.39 1.15 0.13
CA ALA A 280 -11.89 0.46 -1.06
C ALA A 280 -10.82 -0.42 -1.73
N PHE A 281 -9.57 0.02 -1.77
CA PHE A 281 -8.48 -0.75 -2.36
C PHE A 281 -8.17 -2.01 -1.55
N VAL A 282 -8.12 -1.94 -0.21
CA VAL A 282 -7.95 -3.12 0.64
C VAL A 282 -9.10 -4.10 0.45
N ALA A 283 -10.35 -3.60 0.38
CA ALA A 283 -11.51 -4.45 0.09
C ALA A 283 -11.42 -5.12 -1.29
N LEU A 284 -10.90 -4.43 -2.31
CA LEU A 284 -10.61 -5.02 -3.62
C LEU A 284 -9.57 -6.15 -3.50
N LEU A 285 -8.45 -5.93 -2.80
CA LEU A 285 -7.44 -6.97 -2.62
C LEU A 285 -8.02 -8.20 -1.94
N MET A 286 -8.80 -8.01 -0.87
CA MET A 286 -9.48 -9.11 -0.17
C MET A 286 -10.48 -9.86 -1.07
N THR A 287 -11.14 -9.15 -1.98
CA THR A 287 -12.07 -9.75 -2.96
C THR A 287 -11.33 -10.57 -4.03
N LEU A 288 -10.09 -10.17 -4.36
CA LEU A 288 -9.23 -10.86 -5.31
C LEU A 288 -8.51 -12.08 -4.72
N THR A 289 -8.42 -12.17 -3.39
CA THR A 289 -7.77 -13.30 -2.73
C THR A 289 -8.68 -14.53 -2.62
N ASP A 290 -8.16 -15.67 -3.06
CA ASP A 290 -8.67 -16.99 -2.76
C ASP A 290 -8.43 -17.30 -1.27
N ARG A 291 -9.48 -17.75 -0.58
CA ARG A 291 -9.43 -18.07 0.85
C ARG A 291 -8.49 -19.20 1.19
N ARG A 292 -8.25 -20.12 0.25
CA ARG A 292 -7.32 -21.25 0.45
C ARG A 292 -5.89 -20.76 0.71
N PHE A 293 -5.56 -19.54 0.25
CA PHE A 293 -4.23 -18.95 0.32
C PHE A 293 -4.27 -17.45 0.67
N SER A 294 -5.25 -17.04 1.48
CA SER A 294 -5.62 -15.63 1.69
C SER A 294 -4.44 -14.75 2.11
N ALA A 295 -3.66 -15.19 3.12
CA ALA A 295 -2.52 -14.44 3.64
C ALA A 295 -1.42 -14.24 2.57
N ALA A 296 -1.06 -15.30 1.86
CA ALA A 296 0.00 -15.27 0.86
C ALA A 296 -0.39 -14.41 -0.36
N GLN A 297 -1.61 -14.58 -0.87
CA GLN A 297 -2.08 -13.76 -2.00
C GLN A 297 -2.27 -12.29 -1.60
N PHE A 298 -2.79 -12.02 -0.40
CA PHE A 298 -2.95 -10.64 0.06
C PHE A 298 -1.60 -9.94 0.19
N ALA A 299 -0.59 -10.62 0.75
CA ALA A 299 0.77 -10.11 0.82
C ALA A 299 1.35 -9.82 -0.56
N LEU A 300 1.18 -10.74 -1.51
CA LEU A 300 1.71 -10.60 -2.86
C LEU A 300 1.05 -9.46 -3.64
N LEU A 301 -0.28 -9.36 -3.58
CA LEU A 301 -1.02 -8.27 -4.21
C LEU A 301 -0.70 -6.91 -3.56
N SER A 302 -0.56 -6.87 -2.23
CA SER A 302 -0.18 -5.65 -1.50
C SER A 302 1.26 -5.22 -1.82
N ALA A 303 2.19 -6.18 -1.93
CA ALA A 303 3.56 -5.92 -2.35
C ALA A 303 3.60 -5.38 -3.78
N LEU A 304 2.85 -5.98 -4.70
CA LEU A 304 2.74 -5.49 -6.08
C LEU A 304 2.17 -4.07 -6.16
N ALA A 305 1.16 -3.76 -5.34
CA ALA A 305 0.61 -2.40 -5.24
C ALA A 305 1.65 -1.39 -4.72
N ALA A 306 2.52 -1.81 -3.81
CA ALA A 306 3.60 -0.97 -3.27
C ALA A 306 4.70 -0.70 -4.31
N VAL A 307 5.02 -1.68 -5.16
CA VAL A 307 6.01 -1.54 -6.24
C VAL A 307 5.66 -0.35 -7.14
N GLY A 308 4.41 -0.23 -7.57
CA GLY A 308 3.95 0.90 -8.37
C GLY A 308 4.26 2.26 -7.73
N ARG A 309 4.09 2.38 -6.40
CA ARG A 309 4.37 3.62 -5.66
C ARG A 309 5.87 3.93 -5.55
N VAL A 310 6.71 2.91 -5.33
CA VAL A 310 8.15 3.12 -5.09
C VAL A 310 8.86 3.63 -6.34
N TYR A 311 8.53 3.09 -7.51
CA TYR A 311 9.18 3.49 -8.78
C TYR A 311 8.71 4.85 -9.34
N VAL A 312 7.64 5.40 -8.77
CA VAL A 312 7.09 6.70 -9.20
C VAL A 312 7.89 7.88 -8.67
N GLY A 313 8.55 7.77 -7.51
CA GLY A 313 9.28 8.90 -6.92
C GLY A 313 10.37 9.52 -7.83
N PRO A 314 11.26 8.71 -8.41
CA PRO A 314 12.31 9.23 -9.30
C PRO A 314 11.76 9.85 -10.59
N SER A 315 10.75 9.23 -11.21
CA SER A 315 10.12 9.76 -12.42
C SER A 315 9.30 11.02 -12.13
N ALA A 316 8.65 11.09 -10.97
CA ALA A 316 8.00 12.29 -10.48
C ALA A 316 8.99 13.46 -10.33
N GLY A 317 10.18 13.20 -9.77
CA GLY A 317 11.25 14.19 -9.61
C GLY A 317 11.67 14.82 -10.94
N LEU A 318 11.84 13.98 -11.97
CA LEU A 318 12.15 14.42 -13.34
C LEU A 318 11.06 15.33 -13.91
N LEU A 319 9.81 14.93 -13.78
CA LEU A 319 8.67 15.70 -14.29
C LEU A 319 8.58 17.07 -13.60
N ALA A 320 8.80 17.12 -12.29
CA ALA A 320 8.77 18.37 -11.53
C ALA A 320 9.94 19.30 -11.88
N GLU A 321 11.17 18.77 -12.05
CA GLU A 321 12.35 19.59 -12.41
C GLU A 321 12.21 20.17 -13.84
N GLN A 322 11.67 19.39 -14.79
CA GLN A 322 11.58 19.79 -16.19
C GLN A 322 10.36 20.66 -16.52
N PHE A 323 9.18 20.31 -15.99
CA PHE A 323 7.91 20.94 -16.36
C PHE A 323 7.35 21.88 -15.27
N GLY A 324 8.01 21.94 -14.11
CA GLY A 324 7.57 22.73 -12.96
C GLY A 324 6.44 22.09 -12.16
N TRP A 325 6.18 22.64 -10.98
CA TRP A 325 5.18 22.12 -10.03
C TRP A 325 3.74 22.09 -10.56
N PRO A 326 3.21 23.13 -11.25
CA PRO A 326 1.84 23.09 -11.75
C PRO A 326 1.64 21.97 -12.78
N SER A 327 2.53 21.86 -13.76
CA SER A 327 2.45 20.81 -14.79
C SER A 327 2.59 19.42 -14.19
N PHE A 328 3.46 19.27 -13.19
CA PHE A 328 3.60 18.02 -12.44
C PHE A 328 2.28 17.60 -11.79
N PHE A 329 1.66 18.45 -10.96
CA PHE A 329 0.39 18.09 -10.31
C PHE A 329 -0.75 17.85 -11.31
N ALA A 330 -0.81 18.60 -12.42
CA ALA A 330 -1.75 18.33 -13.50
C ALA A 330 -1.51 16.96 -14.16
N SER A 331 -0.25 16.56 -14.37
CA SER A 331 0.08 15.25 -14.93
C SER A 331 -0.36 14.08 -14.05
N THR A 332 -0.48 14.28 -12.73
CA THR A 332 -0.95 13.23 -11.81
C THR A 332 -2.42 12.86 -12.03
N LEU A 333 -3.25 13.79 -12.51
CA LEU A 333 -4.63 13.47 -12.93
C LEU A 333 -4.61 12.55 -14.15
N LEU A 334 -3.74 12.82 -15.12
CA LEU A 334 -3.58 11.98 -16.29
C LEU A 334 -3.09 10.58 -15.90
N ALA A 335 -2.18 10.49 -14.92
CA ALA A 335 -1.69 9.22 -14.39
C ALA A 335 -2.76 8.40 -13.65
N ALA A 336 -3.83 9.03 -13.14
CA ALA A 336 -4.96 8.33 -12.53
C ALA A 336 -5.94 7.73 -13.57
N MET A 337 -5.99 8.28 -14.79
CA MET A 337 -6.96 7.87 -15.81
C MET A 337 -6.85 6.38 -16.22
N PRO A 338 -5.65 5.79 -16.42
CA PRO A 338 -5.55 4.37 -16.75
C PRO A 338 -6.17 3.45 -15.69
N GLY A 339 -5.99 3.79 -14.41
CA GLY A 339 -6.57 3.03 -13.29
C GLY A 339 -8.10 3.10 -13.29
N LEU A 340 -8.67 4.28 -13.50
CA LEU A 340 -10.11 4.47 -13.60
C LEU A 340 -10.68 3.81 -14.87
N ALA A 341 -10.01 3.93 -16.01
CA ALA A 341 -10.43 3.28 -17.25
C ALA A 341 -10.47 1.74 -17.09
N LEU A 342 -9.42 1.14 -16.51
CA LEU A 342 -9.40 -0.29 -16.20
C LEU A 342 -10.52 -0.68 -15.23
N LEU A 343 -10.78 0.13 -14.21
CA LEU A 343 -11.87 -0.10 -13.25
C LEU A 343 -13.24 -0.12 -13.95
N TYR A 344 -13.46 0.77 -14.90
CA TYR A 344 -14.68 0.80 -15.70
C TYR A 344 -14.80 -0.45 -16.58
N LEU A 345 -13.73 -0.81 -17.30
CA LEU A 345 -13.70 -2.00 -18.17
C LEU A 345 -13.87 -3.32 -17.41
N LEU A 346 -13.46 -3.35 -16.14
CA LEU A 346 -13.54 -4.52 -15.27
C LEU A 346 -14.79 -4.53 -14.36
N ARG A 347 -15.72 -3.57 -14.53
CA ARG A 347 -16.93 -3.42 -13.71
C ARG A 347 -17.67 -4.72 -13.44
N GLN A 348 -18.16 -5.37 -14.50
CA GLN A 348 -18.94 -6.61 -14.38
C GLN A 348 -18.17 -7.70 -13.65
N ARG A 349 -16.84 -7.70 -13.81
CA ARG A 349 -16.00 -8.73 -13.21
C ARG A 349 -15.79 -8.51 -11.73
N ILE A 350 -15.59 -7.26 -11.31
CA ILE A 350 -15.50 -6.88 -9.89
C ILE A 350 -16.82 -7.16 -9.19
N GLU A 351 -17.95 -6.79 -9.79
CA GLU A 351 -19.29 -7.10 -9.27
C GLU A 351 -19.49 -8.63 -9.10
N THR A 352 -19.09 -9.43 -10.09
CA THR A 352 -19.17 -10.90 -10.01
C THR A 352 -18.30 -11.47 -8.89
N LEU A 353 -17.06 -10.99 -8.76
CA LEU A 353 -16.13 -11.45 -7.72
C LEU A 353 -16.62 -11.07 -6.32
N ALA A 354 -17.13 -9.86 -6.15
CA ALA A 354 -17.71 -9.40 -4.89
C ALA A 354 -18.98 -10.19 -4.52
N ALA A 355 -19.83 -10.52 -5.51
CA ALA A 355 -21.00 -11.39 -5.29
C ALA A 355 -20.59 -12.81 -4.86
N ARG A 356 -19.56 -13.40 -5.49
CA ARG A 356 -19.02 -14.70 -5.07
C ARG A 356 -18.48 -14.65 -3.65
N ALA A 357 -17.71 -13.62 -3.32
CA ALA A 357 -17.15 -13.41 -2.00
C ALA A 357 -18.25 -13.24 -0.93
N ALA A 358 -19.39 -12.65 -1.28
CA ALA A 358 -20.55 -12.51 -0.41
C ALA A 358 -21.31 -13.84 -0.22
N CYS A 359 -21.67 -14.53 -1.30
CA CYS A 359 -22.43 -15.80 -1.25
C CYS A 359 -21.69 -16.90 -0.48
N HIS A 360 -20.36 -17.01 -0.65
CA HIS A 360 -19.57 -17.99 0.11
C HIS A 360 -19.56 -17.73 1.62
N ASN A 361 -19.81 -16.49 2.06
CA ASN A 361 -19.92 -16.18 3.48
C ASN A 361 -21.25 -16.65 4.06
N GLU A 362 -22.34 -16.49 3.31
CA GLU A 362 -23.68 -16.87 3.76
C GLU A 362 -23.81 -18.39 3.93
N VAL A 363 -23.17 -19.17 3.03
CA VAL A 363 -23.17 -20.65 3.13
C VAL A 363 -22.39 -21.14 4.35
N GLN A 364 -21.27 -20.50 4.71
CA GLN A 364 -20.51 -20.85 5.93
C GLN A 364 -21.21 -20.43 7.23
N GLN A 365 -22.14 -19.47 7.20
CA GLN A 365 -22.93 -19.10 8.37
C GLN A 365 -24.06 -20.12 8.68
N GLN A 366 -24.37 -21.00 7.72
CA GLN A 366 -25.43 -22.01 7.83
C GLN A 366 -24.90 -23.42 8.18
N THR A 367 -23.58 -23.63 8.18
CA THR A 367 -22.90 -24.88 8.55
C THR A 367 -22.08 -24.68 9.81
#